data_AF-X0RG96-F1
#
_entry.id   AF-X0RG96-F1
#
_cell.length_a   1.000
_cell.length_b   1.000
_cell.length_c   1.000
_cell.angle_alpha   90.00
_cell.angle_beta   90.00
_cell.angle_gamma   90.00
#
_symmetry.space_group_name_H-M   'P 1'
#
loop_
_entity.id
_entity.type
_entity.pdbx_description
1 polymer ?
#
loop_
_entity_poly.entity_id
_entity_poly.type
_entity_poly.pdbx_seq_one_letter_code
_entity_poly.pdbx_strand_id
1 'polypeptide(L)'
;MDLKTPEENERSADIICEMVKGFTSMDDTSVHVSIAGGRKTMGFYAGYALSLYGRAQDSLSHVLVQSEFEKAVNFFYPTPKEHLVSDRDSKVVGDAQEAQVWLAKIPFVRMHEAILPKHQLKKEDSFSEVVQKINESYEDITLELNTFSRKAIINDKFVINNLPPREWAFLNWFADRRKEGKGGVIAPSKNSNEKSSNDGQDEYIQELTEEFFDYYYDHKNDENENLEVSVDKKFFQGAKSRLQTALKEALGIELAAKLDITSDAGKGSPFQLRIAPQAITINDMS
;
A
#
# COMPACT_ATOMS: atom_id res chain seq x y z
N MET A 1 9.11 25.84 15.76
CA MET A 1 9.06 26.58 14.48
C MET A 1 7.64 26.94 14.15
N ASP A 2 7.36 28.20 13.82
CA ASP A 2 6.09 28.53 13.19
C ASP A 2 6.17 28.07 11.73
N LEU A 3 5.19 27.31 11.25
CA LEU A 3 5.19 26.71 9.91
C LEU A 3 4.80 27.79 8.91
N LYS A 4 5.78 28.36 8.21
CA LYS A 4 5.57 29.53 7.33
C LYS A 4 5.60 29.18 5.85
N THR A 5 6.18 28.03 5.47
CA THR A 5 6.17 27.54 4.09
C THR A 5 5.62 26.12 3.96
N PRO A 6 5.14 25.72 2.77
CA PRO A 6 4.75 24.33 2.48
C PRO A 6 5.87 23.33 2.77
N GLU A 7 7.12 23.65 2.45
CA GLU A 7 8.28 22.79 2.68
C GLU A 7 8.58 22.62 4.18
N GLU A 8 8.43 23.69 4.97
CA GLU A 8 8.55 23.58 6.43
C GLU A 8 7.44 22.71 7.04
N ASN A 9 6.24 22.77 6.46
CA ASN A 9 5.10 21.97 6.88
C ASN A 9 5.32 20.48 6.59
N GLU A 10 5.76 20.14 5.38
CA GLU A 10 6.10 18.78 4.98
C GLU A 10 7.26 18.22 5.83
N ARG A 11 8.35 18.99 6.00
CA ARG A 11 9.46 18.58 6.87
C ARG A 11 9.03 18.35 8.30
N SER A 12 8.11 19.18 8.82
CA SER A 12 7.60 19.00 10.18
C SER A 12 6.73 17.74 10.29
N ALA A 13 5.95 17.42 9.25
CA ALA A 13 5.19 16.18 9.19
C ALA A 13 6.12 14.96 9.26
N ASP A 14 7.15 14.94 8.42
CA ASP A 14 8.14 13.85 8.39
C ASP A 14 8.89 13.74 9.71
N ILE A 15 9.40 14.85 10.27
CA ILE A 15 10.12 14.84 11.55
C ILE A 15 9.24 14.31 12.69
N ILE A 16 8.00 14.79 12.81
CA ILE A 16 7.07 14.33 13.84
C ILE A 16 6.77 12.83 13.68
N CYS A 17 6.48 12.40 12.46
CA CYS A 17 6.15 11.02 12.18
C CYS A 17 7.34 10.08 12.42
N GLU A 18 8.54 10.45 11.99
CA GLU A 18 9.77 9.67 12.23
C GLU A 18 10.10 9.56 13.71
N MET A 19 9.92 10.63 14.50
CA MET A 19 10.08 10.55 15.95
C MET A 19 9.07 9.58 16.58
N VAL A 20 7.78 9.69 16.22
CA VAL A 20 6.74 8.80 16.75
C VAL A 20 7.03 7.36 16.36
N LYS A 21 7.30 7.09 15.09
CA LYS A 21 7.67 5.78 14.55
C LYS A 21 8.90 5.19 15.25
N GLY A 22 9.92 6.01 15.49
CA GLY A 22 11.11 5.62 16.23
C GLY A 22 10.76 5.13 17.64
N PHE A 23 9.99 5.91 18.40
CA PHE A 23 9.58 5.52 19.75
C PHE A 23 8.61 4.33 19.77
N THR A 24 7.68 4.24 18.81
CA THR A 24 6.74 3.12 18.74
C THR A 24 7.38 1.83 18.20
N SER A 25 8.60 1.89 17.65
CA SER A 25 9.35 0.70 17.26
C SER A 25 10.00 -0.04 18.44
N MET A 26 10.02 0.55 19.64
CA MET A 26 10.62 -0.01 20.86
C MET A 26 9.57 -0.76 21.68
N ASP A 27 9.59 -2.09 21.67
CA ASP A 27 8.56 -2.95 22.27
C ASP A 27 8.37 -2.77 23.79
N ASP A 28 9.40 -2.31 24.50
CA ASP A 28 9.42 -2.08 25.94
C ASP A 28 8.99 -0.66 26.35
N THR A 29 8.66 0.19 25.38
CA THR A 29 8.31 1.60 25.59
C THR A 29 6.84 1.83 25.32
N SER A 30 6.20 2.72 26.09
CA SER A 30 4.85 3.25 25.81
C SER A 30 4.95 4.73 25.46
N VAL A 31 4.40 5.12 24.30
CA VAL A 31 4.41 6.51 23.83
C VAL A 31 3.15 7.22 24.28
N HIS A 32 3.30 8.31 25.01
CA HIS A 32 2.20 9.22 25.34
C HIS A 32 2.46 10.58 24.68
N VAL A 33 1.67 10.89 23.66
CA VAL A 33 1.70 12.20 23.00
C VAL A 33 0.70 13.12 23.70
N SER A 34 1.19 14.24 24.22
CA SER A 34 0.35 15.29 24.79
C SER A 34 0.34 16.52 23.88
N ILE A 35 -0.83 16.85 23.32
CA ILE A 35 -1.04 18.06 22.56
C ILE A 35 -1.42 19.17 23.54
N ALA A 36 -0.60 20.22 23.62
CA ALA A 36 -0.88 21.40 24.41
C ALA A 36 -0.58 22.67 23.59
N GLY A 37 -1.42 23.70 23.74
CA GLY A 37 -1.23 25.01 23.11
C GLY A 37 -1.68 25.10 21.64
N GLY A 38 -1.32 26.22 20.99
CA GLY A 38 -1.90 26.66 19.71
C GLY A 38 -1.30 26.09 18.42
N ARG A 39 -0.42 25.08 18.48
CA ARG A 39 0.28 24.52 17.30
C ARG A 39 -0.56 23.46 16.58
N LYS A 40 -1.71 23.88 16.03
CA LYS A 40 -2.76 23.01 15.46
C LYS A 40 -2.21 21.97 14.46
N THR A 41 -1.39 22.41 13.50
CA THR A 41 -0.86 21.55 12.43
C THR A 41 0.10 20.48 12.95
N MET A 42 0.97 20.82 13.91
CA MET A 42 1.86 19.83 14.53
C MET A 42 1.07 18.81 15.37
N GLY A 43 0.03 19.25 16.07
CA GLY A 43 -0.89 18.36 16.79
C GLY A 43 -1.63 17.40 15.86
N PHE A 44 -2.06 17.89 14.69
CA PHE A 44 -2.65 17.05 13.64
C PHE A 44 -1.67 15.96 13.17
N TYR A 45 -0.42 16.32 12.83
CA TYR A 45 0.58 15.33 12.41
C TYR A 45 0.92 14.32 13.51
N ALA A 46 0.97 14.74 14.78
CA ALA A 46 1.23 13.81 15.88
C ALA A 46 0.09 12.79 16.04
N GLY A 47 -1.17 13.23 15.95
CA GLY A 47 -2.32 12.33 15.97
C GLY A 47 -2.37 11.40 14.73
N TYR A 48 -1.97 11.90 13.57
CA TYR A 48 -1.94 11.11 12.34
C TYR A 48 -0.78 10.09 12.35
N ALA A 49 0.40 10.46 12.84
CA ALA A 49 1.51 9.55 13.09
C ALA A 49 1.11 8.42 14.04
N LEU A 50 0.40 8.73 15.12
CA LEU A 50 -0.13 7.70 16.04
C LEU A 50 -1.17 6.81 15.37
N SER A 51 -2.00 7.34 14.47
CA SER A 51 -2.91 6.50 13.68
C SER A 51 -2.14 5.50 12.81
N LEU A 52 -1.01 5.91 12.23
CA LEU A 52 -0.19 5.09 11.34
C LEU A 52 0.77 4.12 12.06
N TYR A 53 1.29 4.48 13.24
CA TYR A 53 2.37 3.75 13.91
C TYR A 53 2.11 3.42 15.38
N GLY A 54 1.05 3.97 15.97
CA GLY A 54 0.73 3.79 17.38
C GLY A 54 0.18 2.40 17.69
N ARG A 55 0.77 1.75 18.68
CA ARG A 55 0.41 0.42 19.18
C ARG A 55 -0.58 0.50 20.34
N ALA A 56 -1.10 -0.66 20.75
CA ALA A 56 -2.15 -0.75 21.77
C ALA A 56 -1.86 0.03 23.07
N GLN A 57 -0.59 0.06 23.51
CA GLN A 57 -0.14 0.76 24.72
C GLN A 57 0.07 2.27 24.54
N ASP A 58 0.16 2.76 23.30
CA ASP A 58 0.45 4.17 23.01
C ASP A 58 -0.83 5.02 23.08
N SER A 59 -0.71 6.28 23.51
CA SER A 59 -1.86 7.15 23.80
C SER A 59 -1.68 8.59 23.35
N LEU A 60 -2.81 9.26 23.10
CA LEU A 60 -2.89 10.68 22.76
C LEU A 60 -3.76 11.40 23.78
N SER A 61 -3.33 12.57 24.25
CA SER A 61 -4.13 13.44 25.10
C SER A 61 -4.05 14.90 24.67
N HIS A 62 -5.03 15.68 25.09
CA HIS A 62 -5.03 17.12 25.01
C HIS A 62 -5.17 17.73 26.41
N VAL A 63 -4.29 18.67 26.73
CA VAL A 63 -4.41 19.47 27.95
C VAL A 63 -5.40 20.60 27.68
N LEU A 64 -6.53 20.55 28.37
CA LEU A 64 -7.53 21.60 28.38
C LEU A 64 -7.33 22.45 29.62
N VAL A 65 -7.38 23.76 29.44
CA VAL A 65 -7.28 24.74 30.52
C VAL A 65 -8.61 25.47 30.57
N GLN A 66 -9.06 25.83 31.77
CA GLN A 66 -10.27 26.63 31.95
C GLN A 66 -10.19 27.91 31.10
N SER A 67 -11.29 28.25 30.41
CA SER A 67 -11.32 29.20 29.30
C SER A 67 -10.70 30.57 29.60
N GLU A 68 -10.83 31.02 30.83
CA GLU A 68 -10.30 32.28 31.35
C GLU A 68 -8.76 32.27 31.29
N PHE A 69 -8.16 31.14 31.69
CA PHE A 69 -6.71 30.96 31.77
C PHE A 69 -6.04 30.62 30.43
N GLU A 70 -6.80 30.34 29.35
CA GLU A 70 -6.22 30.13 28.01
C GLU A 70 -5.44 31.35 27.49
N LYS A 71 -5.85 32.55 27.91
CA LYS A 71 -5.21 33.82 27.52
C LYS A 71 -4.20 34.32 28.55
N ALA A 72 -4.08 33.64 29.68
CA ALA A 72 -3.18 34.05 30.74
C ALA A 72 -1.72 33.94 30.29
N VAL A 73 -0.98 35.03 30.46
CA VAL A 73 0.46 35.08 30.22
C VAL A 73 1.17 34.47 31.43
N ASN A 74 2.19 33.64 31.19
CA ASN A 74 2.97 32.95 32.22
C ASN A 74 2.16 31.98 33.12
N PHE A 75 0.96 31.55 32.70
CA PHE A 75 0.27 30.41 33.31
C PHE A 75 0.78 29.10 32.70
N PHE A 76 1.22 28.16 33.55
CA PHE A 76 1.75 26.86 33.10
C PHE A 76 1.05 25.67 33.74
N TYR A 77 0.67 25.78 35.02
CA TYR A 77 -0.02 24.77 35.80
C TYR A 77 -0.69 25.42 37.02
N PRO A 78 -1.66 24.77 37.67
CA PRO A 78 -2.27 25.28 38.88
C PRO A 78 -1.25 25.41 40.02
N THR A 79 -1.06 26.62 40.56
CA THR A 79 0.01 26.89 41.52
C THR A 79 -0.36 26.37 42.93
N PRO A 80 0.62 25.97 43.75
CA PRO A 80 0.34 25.50 45.11
C PRO A 80 -0.09 26.62 46.08
N LYS A 81 0.02 27.88 45.67
CA LYS A 81 -0.36 29.08 46.42
C LYS A 81 -0.97 30.10 45.47
N GLU A 82 -1.74 31.03 46.03
CA GLU A 82 -2.30 32.17 45.32
C GLU A 82 -1.24 32.84 44.42
N HIS A 83 -1.56 32.91 43.14
CA HIS A 83 -0.75 33.57 42.13
C HIS A 83 -1.66 34.14 41.04
N LEU A 84 -1.93 35.44 41.13
CA LEU A 84 -2.73 36.13 40.13
C LEU A 84 -1.97 36.20 38.79
N VAL A 85 -2.62 35.71 37.74
CA VAL A 85 -2.14 35.80 36.36
C VAL A 85 -2.97 36.80 35.58
N SER A 86 -2.35 37.43 34.58
CA SER A 86 -2.97 38.43 33.72
C SER A 86 -2.87 38.03 32.26
N ASP A 87 -3.76 38.58 31.43
CA ASP A 87 -3.67 38.45 29.97
C ASP A 87 -2.62 39.41 29.38
N ARG A 88 -2.54 39.44 28.04
CA ARG A 88 -1.61 40.31 27.31
C ARG A 88 -1.91 41.81 27.47
N ASP A 89 -3.14 42.17 27.82
CA ASP A 89 -3.56 43.54 28.06
C ASP A 89 -3.40 43.94 29.54
N SER A 90 -2.66 43.12 30.32
CA SER A 90 -2.43 43.29 31.76
C SER A 90 -3.69 43.23 32.61
N LYS A 91 -4.79 42.70 32.08
CA LYS A 91 -6.03 42.48 32.83
C LYS A 91 -5.90 41.18 33.63
N VAL A 92 -6.21 41.24 34.93
CA VAL A 92 -6.23 40.05 35.79
C VAL A 92 -7.24 39.05 35.25
N VAL A 93 -6.76 37.83 34.99
CA VAL A 93 -7.55 36.70 34.51
C VAL A 93 -8.12 35.92 35.69
N GLY A 94 -7.30 35.70 36.72
CA GLY A 94 -7.69 34.95 37.92
C GLY A 94 -6.48 34.47 38.72
N ASP A 95 -6.75 33.74 39.79
CA ASP A 95 -5.74 33.06 40.59
C ASP A 95 -5.39 31.70 39.98
N ALA A 96 -4.12 31.50 39.62
CA ALA A 96 -3.64 30.24 39.07
C ALA A 96 -3.81 29.06 40.03
N GLN A 97 -3.91 29.26 41.34
CA GLN A 97 -4.19 28.19 42.30
C GLN A 97 -5.53 27.50 42.04
N GLU A 98 -6.54 28.28 41.64
CA GLU A 98 -7.91 27.82 41.43
C GLU A 98 -8.16 27.40 39.97
N ALA A 99 -7.15 27.48 39.09
CA ALA A 99 -7.29 27.15 37.69
C ALA A 99 -7.57 25.65 37.50
N GLN A 100 -8.64 25.33 36.77
CA GLN A 100 -8.93 23.95 36.40
C GLN A 100 -8.18 23.53 35.13
N VAL A 101 -7.52 22.38 35.20
CA VAL A 101 -6.81 21.76 34.07
C VAL A 101 -7.26 20.32 33.93
N TRP A 102 -7.62 19.93 32.71
CA TRP A 102 -8.05 18.57 32.39
C TRP A 102 -7.12 17.92 31.39
N LEU A 103 -6.80 16.65 31.62
CA LEU A 103 -6.12 15.81 30.65
C LEU A 103 -7.16 14.98 29.90
N ALA A 104 -7.60 15.47 28.75
CA ALA A 104 -8.57 14.77 27.91
C ALA A 104 -7.85 13.73 27.05
N LYS A 105 -8.20 12.45 27.16
CA LYS A 105 -7.71 11.41 26.23
C LYS A 105 -8.39 11.58 24.88
N ILE A 106 -7.62 11.62 23.80
CA ILE A 106 -8.15 11.65 22.44
C ILE A 106 -8.08 10.23 21.87
N PRO A 107 -9.21 9.61 21.53
CA PRO A 107 -9.19 8.35 20.79
C PRO A 107 -8.70 8.59 19.37
N PHE A 108 -7.96 7.63 18.82
CA PHE A 108 -7.52 7.64 17.42
C PHE A 108 -7.62 6.23 16.84
N VAL A 109 -7.75 6.16 15.51
CA VAL A 109 -7.90 4.88 14.79
C VAL A 109 -6.52 4.33 14.50
N ARG A 110 -6.29 3.07 14.90
CA ARG A 110 -5.03 2.37 14.62
C ARG A 110 -5.13 1.72 13.24
N MET A 111 -4.39 2.27 12.29
CA MET A 111 -4.40 1.86 10.90
C MET A 111 -3.20 0.99 10.52
N HIS A 112 -2.13 0.98 11.33
CA HIS A 112 -0.85 0.34 10.99
C HIS A 112 -1.01 -1.06 10.38
N GLU A 113 -1.62 -1.98 11.12
CA GLU A 113 -1.81 -3.37 10.69
C GLU A 113 -2.79 -3.50 9.51
N ALA A 114 -3.71 -2.55 9.36
CA ALA A 114 -4.71 -2.55 8.29
C ALA A 114 -4.17 -2.08 6.94
N ILE A 115 -3.14 -1.21 6.93
CA ILE A 115 -2.58 -0.63 5.70
C ILE A 115 -1.34 -1.38 5.21
N LEU A 116 -0.53 -1.96 6.10
CA LEU A 116 0.71 -2.66 5.74
C LEU A 116 0.54 -3.73 4.65
N PRO A 117 -0.41 -4.68 4.74
CA PRO A 117 -0.54 -5.70 3.70
C PRO A 117 -1.14 -5.15 2.39
N LYS A 118 -1.76 -3.97 2.43
CA LYS A 118 -2.53 -3.43 1.30
C LYS A 118 -1.70 -2.66 0.29
N HIS A 119 -0.59 -2.09 0.73
CA HIS A 119 0.23 -1.16 -0.05
C HIS A 119 1.71 -1.55 0.03
N GLN A 120 2.56 -1.00 -0.85
CA GLN A 120 4.00 -1.27 -0.94
C GLN A 120 4.81 -0.52 0.13
N LEU A 121 4.31 -0.58 1.36
CA LEU A 121 4.91 0.12 2.48
C LEU A 121 6.08 -0.67 3.03
N LYS A 122 7.20 0.02 3.21
CA LYS A 122 8.39 -0.49 3.87
C LYS A 122 8.49 0.12 5.26
N LYS A 123 9.18 -0.58 6.15
CA LYS A 123 9.40 -0.07 7.51
C LYS A 123 10.20 1.24 7.48
N GLU A 124 11.03 1.44 6.47
CA GLU A 124 11.90 2.61 6.34
C GLU A 124 11.21 3.82 5.70
N ASP A 125 10.00 3.66 5.14
CA ASP A 125 9.33 4.75 4.41
C ASP A 125 9.04 5.95 5.32
N SER A 126 9.31 7.15 4.83
CA SER A 126 8.92 8.40 5.47
C SER A 126 7.41 8.59 5.46
N PHE A 127 6.91 9.56 6.22
CA PHE A 127 5.50 9.88 6.22
C PHE A 127 5.00 10.32 4.85
N SER A 128 5.70 11.26 4.20
CA SER A 128 5.38 11.67 2.84
C SER A 128 5.38 10.49 1.86
N GLU A 129 6.34 9.56 1.96
CA GLU A 129 6.38 8.36 1.12
C GLU A 129 5.19 7.43 1.34
N VAL A 130 4.78 7.20 2.60
CA VAL A 130 3.60 6.40 2.93
C VAL A 130 2.34 7.03 2.33
N VAL A 131 2.14 8.33 2.52
CA VAL A 131 0.99 9.06 1.95
C VAL A 131 0.99 8.98 0.43
N GLN A 132 2.15 9.21 -0.18
CA GLN A 132 2.31 9.14 -1.64
C GLN A 132 1.95 7.75 -2.18
N LYS A 133 2.54 6.67 -1.64
CA LYS A 133 2.28 5.29 -2.10
C LYS A 133 0.81 4.88 -1.95
N ILE A 134 0.17 5.28 -0.86
CA ILE A 134 -1.26 5.00 -0.65
C ILE A 134 -2.09 5.74 -1.69
N ASN A 135 -1.85 7.03 -1.92
CA ASN A 135 -2.59 7.82 -2.92
C ASN A 135 -2.39 7.25 -4.33
N GLU A 136 -1.17 6.89 -4.70
CA GLU A 136 -0.84 6.27 -5.99
C GLU A 136 -1.59 4.95 -6.21
N SER A 137 -1.87 4.19 -5.14
CA SER A 137 -2.66 2.97 -5.26
C SER A 137 -4.10 3.21 -5.72
N TYR A 138 -4.60 4.46 -5.62
CA TYR A 138 -5.91 4.87 -6.12
C TYR A 138 -5.89 5.44 -7.54
N GLU A 139 -4.72 5.81 -8.08
CA GLU A 139 -4.58 6.32 -9.44
C GLU A 139 -4.78 5.24 -10.50
N ASP A 140 -4.97 5.65 -11.75
CA ASP A 140 -5.03 4.70 -12.87
C ASP A 140 -3.71 3.95 -13.01
N ILE A 141 -3.79 2.66 -13.30
CA ILE A 141 -2.60 1.80 -13.39
C ILE A 141 -2.03 1.80 -14.81
N THR A 142 -0.71 1.85 -14.93
CA THR A 142 0.03 1.56 -16.17
C THR A 142 0.90 0.33 -15.98
N LEU A 143 1.08 -0.45 -17.05
CA LEU A 143 1.93 -1.63 -17.11
C LEU A 143 2.84 -1.55 -18.33
N GLU A 144 4.14 -1.47 -18.10
CA GLU A 144 5.16 -1.65 -19.14
C GLU A 144 5.87 -2.98 -18.93
N LEU A 145 5.93 -3.80 -19.99
CA LEU A 145 6.68 -5.05 -20.01
C LEU A 145 7.88 -4.91 -20.94
N ASN A 146 9.09 -5.13 -20.41
CA ASN A 146 10.29 -5.34 -21.21
C ASN A 146 10.55 -6.85 -21.33
N THR A 147 10.27 -7.40 -22.50
CA THR A 147 10.33 -8.85 -22.78
C THR A 147 11.75 -9.39 -22.72
N PHE A 148 12.73 -8.64 -23.26
CA PHE A 148 14.13 -9.03 -23.27
C PHE A 148 14.72 -9.20 -21.86
N SER A 149 14.50 -8.22 -20.97
CA SER A 149 15.06 -8.22 -19.61
C SER A 149 14.17 -8.85 -18.54
N ARG A 150 12.96 -9.32 -18.91
CA ARG A 150 11.92 -9.83 -18.01
C ARG A 150 11.61 -8.86 -16.86
N LYS A 151 11.35 -7.61 -17.23
CA LYS A 151 11.03 -6.54 -16.28
C LYS A 151 9.63 -6.02 -16.52
N ALA A 152 8.80 -6.03 -15.49
CA ALA A 152 7.54 -5.32 -15.46
C ALA A 152 7.73 -4.01 -14.68
N ILE A 153 7.29 -2.90 -15.24
CA ILE A 153 7.28 -1.58 -14.61
C ILE A 153 5.82 -1.16 -14.47
N ILE A 154 5.41 -0.85 -13.24
CA ILE A 154 4.04 -0.44 -12.91
C ILE A 154 4.09 1.02 -12.47
N ASN A 155 3.24 1.87 -13.06
CA ASN A 155 3.14 3.31 -12.76
C ASN A 155 4.51 4.03 -12.85
N ASP A 156 5.37 3.63 -13.79
CA ASP A 156 6.73 4.16 -14.02
C ASP A 156 7.68 4.10 -12.80
N LYS A 157 7.32 3.32 -11.76
CA LYS A 157 7.98 3.36 -10.45
C LYS A 157 8.28 1.97 -9.89
N PHE A 158 7.27 1.10 -9.86
CA PHE A 158 7.42 -0.22 -9.25
C PHE A 158 7.99 -1.21 -10.26
N VAL A 159 9.22 -1.67 -10.02
CA VAL A 159 9.93 -2.59 -10.91
C VAL A 159 9.87 -4.00 -10.34
N ILE A 160 9.37 -4.95 -11.14
CA ILE A 160 9.40 -6.38 -10.86
C ILE A 160 10.31 -7.04 -11.90
N ASN A 161 11.42 -7.63 -11.46
CA ASN A 161 12.46 -8.20 -12.33
C ASN A 161 12.88 -9.63 -11.95
N ASN A 162 12.13 -10.25 -11.04
CA ASN A 162 12.44 -11.56 -10.45
C ASN A 162 11.26 -12.55 -10.56
N LEU A 163 10.31 -12.29 -11.47
CA LEU A 163 9.27 -13.27 -11.77
C LEU A 163 9.91 -14.53 -12.37
N PRO A 164 9.57 -15.73 -11.87
CA PRO A 164 10.02 -16.95 -12.52
C PRO A 164 9.49 -17.05 -13.95
N PRO A 165 10.16 -17.78 -14.85
CA PRO A 165 9.84 -17.78 -16.28
C PRO A 165 8.39 -18.08 -16.61
N ARG A 166 7.76 -18.99 -15.85
CA ARG A 166 6.36 -19.36 -16.05
C ARG A 166 5.42 -18.20 -15.73
N GLU A 167 5.58 -17.59 -14.56
CA GLU A 167 4.73 -16.47 -14.12
C GLU A 167 4.97 -15.22 -14.99
N TRP A 168 6.21 -14.98 -15.43
CA TRP A 168 6.53 -13.94 -16.41
C TRP A 168 5.81 -14.16 -17.74
N ALA A 169 5.96 -15.35 -18.34
CA ALA A 169 5.28 -15.70 -19.59
C ALA A 169 3.76 -15.59 -19.45
N PHE A 170 3.21 -15.99 -18.31
CA PHE A 170 1.77 -15.90 -18.05
C PHE A 170 1.29 -14.45 -17.96
N LEU A 171 2.05 -13.56 -17.32
CA LEU A 171 1.75 -12.12 -17.31
C LEU A 171 1.84 -11.52 -18.72
N ASN A 172 2.94 -11.80 -19.44
CA ASN A 172 3.17 -11.26 -20.78
C ASN A 172 2.09 -11.71 -21.77
N TRP A 173 1.73 -12.98 -21.75
CA TRP A 173 0.68 -13.55 -22.59
C TRP A 173 -0.68 -12.85 -22.39
N PHE A 174 -1.11 -12.69 -21.13
CA PHE A 174 -2.38 -12.00 -20.85
C PHE A 174 -2.32 -10.50 -21.13
N ALA A 175 -1.16 -9.86 -20.97
CA ALA A 175 -0.96 -8.46 -21.33
C ALA A 175 -1.05 -8.24 -22.84
N ASP A 176 -0.38 -9.07 -23.65
CA ASP A 176 -0.46 -9.03 -25.11
C ASP A 176 -1.89 -9.26 -25.61
N ARG A 177 -2.55 -10.31 -25.14
CA ARG A 177 -3.95 -10.59 -25.49
C ARG A 177 -4.88 -9.42 -25.16
N ARG A 178 -4.66 -8.76 -24.02
CA ARG A 178 -5.46 -7.61 -23.59
C ARG A 178 -5.19 -6.38 -24.45
N LYS A 179 -3.92 -6.12 -24.79
CA LYS A 179 -3.49 -4.99 -25.63
C LYS A 179 -3.98 -5.13 -27.07
N GLU A 180 -3.83 -6.31 -27.66
CA GLU A 180 -4.24 -6.64 -29.04
C GLU A 180 -5.75 -6.91 -29.18
N GLY A 181 -6.51 -6.90 -28.08
CA GLY A 181 -7.95 -7.14 -28.12
C GLY A 181 -8.34 -8.58 -28.50
N LYS A 182 -7.45 -9.56 -28.31
CA LYS A 182 -7.68 -10.99 -28.62
C LYS A 182 -8.71 -11.67 -27.69
N GLY A 183 -9.22 -10.96 -26.69
CA GLY A 183 -10.16 -11.47 -25.70
C GLY A 183 -9.49 -12.35 -24.63
N GLY A 184 -10.26 -12.70 -23.60
CA GLY A 184 -9.77 -13.52 -22.49
C GLY A 184 -9.58 -15.00 -22.82
N VAL A 185 -8.99 -15.75 -21.88
CA VAL A 185 -8.78 -17.20 -21.98
C VAL A 185 -9.74 -17.94 -21.05
N ILE A 186 -10.49 -18.91 -21.56
CA ILE A 186 -11.34 -19.76 -20.71
C ILE A 186 -10.43 -20.77 -20.02
N ALA A 187 -10.50 -20.86 -18.69
CA ALA A 187 -9.66 -21.81 -17.96
C ALA A 187 -9.99 -23.26 -18.38
N PRO A 188 -8.99 -24.10 -18.68
CA PRO A 188 -9.21 -25.51 -19.00
C PRO A 188 -9.98 -26.23 -17.91
N SER A 189 -10.88 -27.13 -18.30
CA SER A 189 -11.76 -27.83 -17.35
C SER A 189 -11.16 -29.12 -16.77
N LYS A 190 -10.11 -29.65 -17.40
CA LYS A 190 -9.46 -30.93 -17.05
C LYS A 190 -7.93 -30.83 -17.00
N ASN A 191 -7.31 -31.83 -16.38
CA ASN A 191 -5.86 -32.05 -16.44
C ASN A 191 -5.51 -32.95 -17.63
N SER A 192 -4.28 -32.87 -18.16
CA SER A 192 -3.89 -33.63 -19.38
C SER A 192 -3.96 -35.15 -19.20
N ASN A 193 -3.84 -35.65 -17.97
CA ASN A 193 -3.92 -37.09 -17.64
C ASN A 193 -5.36 -37.59 -17.38
N GLU A 194 -6.37 -36.72 -17.47
CA GLU A 194 -7.77 -37.09 -17.25
C GLU A 194 -8.43 -37.52 -18.57
N LYS A 195 -9.04 -38.71 -18.59
CA LYS A 195 -9.84 -39.20 -19.72
C LYS A 195 -11.05 -38.27 -19.91
N SER A 196 -11.19 -37.66 -21.09
CA SER A 196 -12.37 -36.85 -21.44
C SER A 196 -13.45 -37.71 -22.09
N SER A 197 -14.71 -37.36 -21.80
CA SER A 197 -15.87 -37.75 -22.62
C SER A 197 -16.22 -36.67 -23.66
N ASN A 198 -15.46 -35.57 -23.71
CA ASN A 198 -15.65 -34.40 -24.57
C ASN A 198 -14.46 -34.24 -25.52
N ASP A 199 -14.74 -34.29 -26.82
CA ASP A 199 -13.75 -34.35 -27.91
C ASP A 199 -12.90 -33.07 -28.05
N GLY A 200 -13.46 -31.89 -27.74
CA GLY A 200 -12.80 -30.59 -28.01
C GLY A 200 -11.94 -29.99 -26.88
N GLN A 201 -11.79 -30.64 -25.71
CA GLN A 201 -10.96 -30.07 -24.63
C GLN A 201 -9.46 -30.33 -24.81
N ASP A 202 -9.09 -31.46 -25.43
CA ASP A 202 -7.69 -31.76 -25.71
C ASP A 202 -7.14 -30.82 -26.79
N GLU A 203 -7.91 -30.60 -27.86
CA GLU A 203 -7.61 -29.61 -28.90
C GLU A 203 -7.46 -28.21 -28.30
N TYR A 204 -8.39 -27.78 -27.45
CA TYR A 204 -8.29 -26.46 -26.80
C TYR A 204 -7.07 -26.33 -25.87
N ILE A 205 -6.73 -27.38 -25.10
CA ILE A 205 -5.52 -27.37 -24.27
C ILE A 205 -4.28 -27.27 -25.16
N GLN A 206 -4.25 -27.98 -26.29
CA GLN A 206 -3.16 -27.91 -27.25
C GLN A 206 -3.03 -26.51 -27.84
N GLU A 207 -4.12 -25.90 -28.30
CA GLU A 207 -4.14 -24.52 -28.82
C GLU A 207 -3.58 -23.51 -27.80
N LEU A 208 -4.06 -23.54 -26.55
CA LEU A 208 -3.56 -22.67 -25.49
C LEU A 208 -2.09 -22.93 -25.17
N THR A 209 -1.66 -24.19 -25.28
CA THR A 209 -0.28 -24.59 -25.02
C THR A 209 0.64 -24.02 -26.09
N GLU A 210 0.28 -24.19 -27.37
CA GLU A 210 1.01 -23.62 -28.51
C GLU A 210 1.09 -22.09 -28.41
N GLU A 211 -0.03 -21.42 -28.11
CA GLU A 211 -0.04 -19.96 -27.95
C GLU A 211 0.82 -19.50 -26.76
N PHE A 212 0.76 -20.20 -25.62
CA PHE A 212 1.58 -19.87 -24.44
C PHE A 212 3.07 -20.11 -24.68
N PHE A 213 3.42 -21.09 -25.51
CA PHE A 213 4.81 -21.44 -25.80
C PHE A 213 5.61 -20.27 -26.40
N ASP A 214 4.97 -19.44 -27.23
CA ASP A 214 5.57 -18.23 -27.81
C ASP A 214 6.11 -17.25 -26.75
N TYR A 215 5.52 -17.26 -25.54
CA TYR A 215 5.92 -16.38 -24.43
C TYR A 215 6.89 -17.04 -23.45
N TYR A 216 7.03 -18.37 -23.51
CA TYR A 216 7.77 -19.14 -22.51
C TYR A 216 9.13 -19.64 -23.01
N TYR A 217 9.26 -19.96 -24.30
CA TYR A 217 10.41 -20.70 -24.83
C TYR A 217 11.74 -19.93 -24.69
N ASP A 218 11.77 -18.65 -25.04
CA ASP A 218 12.95 -17.78 -24.95
C ASP A 218 13.42 -17.53 -23.50
N HIS A 219 12.64 -17.96 -22.51
CA HIS A 219 12.88 -17.70 -21.10
C HIS A 219 13.15 -18.98 -20.28
N LYS A 220 13.12 -20.14 -20.92
CA LYS A 220 13.45 -21.44 -20.30
C LYS A 220 14.96 -21.57 -20.23
N ASN A 221 15.55 -21.35 -19.05
CA ASN A 221 16.96 -21.65 -18.82
C ASN A 221 17.21 -23.17 -18.99
N ASP A 222 18.29 -23.47 -19.69
CA ASP A 222 18.80 -24.71 -20.29
C ASP A 222 19.01 -25.95 -19.37
N GLU A 223 18.32 -26.09 -18.23
CA GLU A 223 18.60 -27.19 -17.27
C GLU A 223 17.47 -28.22 -17.11
N ASN A 224 16.31 -28.02 -17.73
CA ASN A 224 15.22 -29.02 -17.73
C ASN A 224 14.61 -29.17 -19.14
N GLU A 225 15.36 -29.83 -20.03
CA GLU A 225 14.95 -30.11 -21.41
C GLU A 225 13.60 -30.87 -21.52
N ASN A 226 13.13 -31.56 -20.47
CA ASN A 226 11.99 -32.49 -20.55
C ASN A 226 10.69 -32.09 -19.82
N LEU A 227 10.51 -30.83 -19.39
CA LEU A 227 9.19 -30.38 -18.94
C LEU A 227 8.29 -30.10 -20.16
N GLU A 228 7.53 -31.11 -20.56
CA GLU A 228 6.38 -31.03 -21.44
C GLU A 228 5.35 -30.10 -20.77
N VAL A 229 5.38 -28.81 -21.11
CA VAL A 229 4.43 -27.83 -20.58
C VAL A 229 3.12 -28.03 -21.32
N SER A 230 2.07 -28.31 -20.56
CA SER A 230 0.69 -28.35 -21.04
C SER A 230 -0.12 -27.35 -20.24
N VAL A 231 -0.80 -26.42 -20.92
CA VAL A 231 -1.67 -25.41 -20.31
C VAL A 231 -3.01 -26.06 -19.97
N ASP A 232 -2.94 -27.03 -19.05
CA ASP A 232 -4.09 -27.71 -18.49
C ASP A 232 -4.65 -26.96 -17.27
N LYS A 233 -5.69 -27.52 -16.64
CA LYS A 233 -6.33 -26.90 -15.48
C LYS A 233 -5.35 -26.65 -14.33
N LYS A 234 -4.50 -27.63 -14.00
CA LYS A 234 -3.55 -27.52 -12.89
C LYS A 234 -2.47 -26.49 -13.20
N PHE A 235 -1.96 -26.46 -14.43
CA PHE A 235 -1.00 -25.45 -14.87
C PHE A 235 -1.60 -24.05 -14.79
N PHE A 236 -2.78 -23.84 -15.39
CA PHE A 236 -3.43 -22.53 -15.44
C PHE A 236 -3.71 -21.98 -14.03
N GLN A 237 -4.28 -22.80 -13.15
CA GLN A 237 -4.56 -22.42 -11.76
C GLN A 237 -3.27 -22.14 -10.97
N GLY A 238 -2.24 -22.98 -11.18
CA GLY A 238 -0.94 -22.83 -10.51
C GLY A 238 -0.19 -21.57 -10.95
N ALA A 239 -0.10 -21.31 -12.25
CA ALA A 239 0.55 -20.12 -12.82
C ALA A 239 -0.17 -18.84 -12.38
N LYS A 240 -1.51 -18.81 -12.50
CA LYS A 240 -2.33 -17.69 -12.02
C LYS A 240 -2.11 -17.42 -10.54
N SER A 241 -2.22 -18.45 -9.69
CA SER A 241 -2.11 -18.27 -8.24
C SER A 241 -0.73 -17.76 -7.83
N ARG A 242 0.35 -18.31 -8.41
CA ARG A 242 1.72 -17.90 -8.08
C ARG A 242 2.05 -16.51 -8.61
N LEU A 243 1.58 -16.17 -9.81
CA LEU A 243 1.66 -14.80 -10.32
C LEU A 243 0.96 -13.82 -9.38
N GLN A 244 -0.26 -14.13 -8.94
CA GLN A 244 -0.99 -13.28 -7.98
C GLN A 244 -0.25 -13.12 -6.65
N THR A 245 0.38 -14.18 -6.13
CA THR A 245 1.23 -14.08 -4.93
C THR A 245 2.41 -13.15 -5.17
N ALA A 246 3.16 -13.36 -6.26
CA ALA A 246 4.33 -12.53 -6.59
C ALA A 246 3.97 -11.05 -6.79
N LEU A 247 2.84 -10.76 -7.46
CA LEU A 247 2.32 -9.40 -7.61
C LEU A 247 1.94 -8.78 -6.27
N LYS A 248 1.29 -9.51 -5.36
CA LYS A 248 0.93 -9.01 -4.02
C LYS A 248 2.14 -8.75 -3.14
N GLU A 249 3.16 -9.60 -3.21
CA GLU A 249 4.41 -9.40 -2.47
C GLU A 249 5.16 -8.16 -2.96
N ALA A 250 5.18 -7.91 -4.29
CA ALA A 250 5.85 -6.75 -4.87
C ALA A 250 5.02 -5.45 -4.78
N LEU A 251 3.70 -5.54 -4.91
CA LEU A 251 2.79 -4.41 -5.12
C LEU A 251 1.74 -4.21 -4.01
N GLY A 252 1.74 -5.01 -2.93
CA GLY A 252 0.63 -4.97 -1.98
C GLY A 252 -0.71 -5.38 -2.60
N ILE A 253 -1.75 -5.51 -1.78
CA ILE A 253 -3.05 -6.04 -2.25
C ILE A 253 -3.76 -5.11 -3.23
N GLU A 254 -3.79 -3.80 -2.98
CA GLU A 254 -4.65 -2.86 -3.73
C GLU A 254 -4.13 -2.65 -5.17
N LEU A 255 -2.82 -2.46 -5.36
CA LEU A 255 -2.26 -2.30 -6.71
C LEU A 255 -2.19 -3.64 -7.45
N ALA A 256 -1.86 -4.75 -6.78
CA ALA A 256 -1.88 -6.08 -7.41
C ALA A 256 -3.27 -6.46 -7.93
N ALA A 257 -4.34 -6.08 -7.21
CA ALA A 257 -5.72 -6.34 -7.64
C ALA A 257 -6.12 -5.64 -8.96
N LYS A 258 -5.38 -4.59 -9.36
CA LYS A 258 -5.54 -3.92 -10.67
C LYS A 258 -4.78 -4.63 -11.80
N LEU A 259 -3.92 -5.59 -11.48
CA LEU A 259 -3.24 -6.49 -12.44
C LEU A 259 -3.71 -7.94 -12.31
N ASP A 260 -4.82 -8.16 -11.61
CA ASP A 260 -5.37 -9.51 -11.45
C ASP A 260 -5.86 -10.04 -12.80
N ILE A 261 -5.68 -11.35 -13.00
CA ILE A 261 -6.28 -12.07 -14.12
C ILE A 261 -7.61 -12.63 -13.64
N THR A 262 -8.73 -12.00 -14.02
CA THR A 262 -10.07 -12.33 -13.49
C THR A 262 -11.08 -12.59 -14.59
N SER A 263 -12.14 -13.33 -14.23
CA SER A 263 -13.29 -13.58 -15.08
C SER A 263 -14.51 -12.83 -14.55
N ASP A 264 -15.10 -11.95 -15.34
CA ASP A 264 -16.15 -11.03 -14.86
C ASP A 264 -17.56 -11.65 -14.78
N ALA A 265 -17.78 -12.85 -15.33
CA ALA A 265 -19.13 -13.44 -15.49
C ALA A 265 -19.30 -14.87 -14.90
N GLY A 266 -18.40 -15.32 -14.02
CA GLY A 266 -18.53 -16.59 -13.29
C GLY A 266 -17.84 -17.80 -13.94
N LYS A 267 -18.27 -19.01 -13.58
CA LYS A 267 -17.61 -20.27 -13.97
C LYS A 267 -17.76 -20.51 -15.48
N GLY A 268 -16.63 -20.66 -16.18
CA GLY A 268 -16.60 -20.84 -17.64
C GLY A 268 -16.48 -19.52 -18.42
N SER A 269 -16.38 -18.38 -17.74
CA SER A 269 -16.10 -17.11 -18.40
C SER A 269 -14.60 -16.92 -18.68
N PRO A 270 -14.25 -16.19 -19.75
CA PRO A 270 -12.85 -15.89 -20.06
C PRO A 270 -12.19 -15.08 -18.96
N PHE A 271 -10.97 -15.46 -18.59
CA PHE A 271 -10.08 -14.69 -17.74
C PHE A 271 -9.38 -13.62 -18.58
N GLN A 272 -9.21 -12.43 -18.03
CA GLN A 272 -8.50 -11.32 -18.68
C GLN A 272 -7.73 -10.51 -17.64
N LEU A 273 -6.65 -9.86 -18.08
CA LEU A 273 -5.90 -8.94 -17.24
C LEU A 273 -6.77 -7.70 -16.94
N ARG A 274 -6.92 -7.36 -15.66
CA ARG A 274 -7.83 -6.30 -15.17
C ARG A 274 -7.26 -4.88 -15.34
N ILE A 275 -6.69 -4.60 -16.50
CA ILE A 275 -6.15 -3.29 -16.88
C ILE A 275 -6.75 -2.86 -18.23
N ALA A 276 -6.79 -1.55 -18.48
CA ALA A 276 -7.25 -1.03 -19.76
C ALA A 276 -6.17 -1.26 -20.86
N PRO A 277 -6.55 -1.65 -22.09
CA PRO A 277 -5.57 -1.93 -23.15
C PRO A 277 -4.58 -0.78 -23.42
N GLN A 278 -5.06 0.47 -23.37
CA GLN A 278 -4.23 1.66 -23.59
C GLN A 278 -3.20 1.93 -22.50
N ALA A 279 -3.32 1.26 -21.36
CA ALA A 279 -2.39 1.37 -20.25
C ALA A 279 -1.31 0.28 -20.26
N ILE A 280 -1.30 -0.57 -21.30
CA ILE A 280 -0.30 -1.63 -21.49
C ILE A 280 0.69 -1.22 -22.58
N THR A 281 1.96 -1.19 -22.22
CA THR A 281 3.09 -1.06 -23.15
C THR A 281 3.91 -2.34 -23.10
N ILE A 282 4.29 -2.88 -24.26
CA ILE A 282 5.13 -4.08 -24.38
C ILE A 282 6.27 -3.69 -25.31
N ASN A 283 7.49 -3.80 -24.80
CA ASN A 283 8.72 -3.33 -25.43
C ASN A 283 9.68 -4.51 -25.61
N ASP A 284 10.13 -4.70 -26.86
CA ASP A 284 11.06 -5.78 -27.25
C ASP A 284 12.49 -5.28 -27.47
N MET A 285 12.85 -4.08 -26.96
CA MET A 285 14.11 -3.45 -27.34
C MET A 285 15.34 -4.26 -26.89
N SER A 286 16.11 -4.62 -27.92
CA SER A 286 17.47 -5.18 -27.90
C SER A 286 18.52 -4.16 -27.49
#